data_AF-A0A9W7CP32-F1
#
_entry.id   AF-A0A9W7CP32-F1
#
_cell.length_a   1.000
_cell.length_b   1.000
_cell.length_c   1.000
_cell.angle_alpha   90.00
_cell.angle_beta   90.00
_cell.angle_gamma   90.00
#
_symmetry.space_group_name_H-M   'P 1'
#
loop_
_entity.id
_entity.type
_entity.pdbx_description
1 polymer ?
#
loop_
_entity_poly.entity_id
_entity_poly.type
_entity_poly.pdbx_seq_one_letter_code
_entity_poly.pdbx_strand_id
1 'polypeptide(L)'
;MPSPAGVDTSPICQTARQPPSRHQVSPPSPKPPAAMKFGKQLEISANPEWRDNYVQYKRLKRLIKRVAFEVEKQQNKQKKLQQKLEHGDVQLQVVVDETHPLLKAVVDEVQDAKDQFWDVLDANLKIVNDFYVGKVVTLTRSVGEFEAMLEAEKTPTGHVHTRSRTHSQGTELARVFFEGG
;
A
#
# COMPACT_ATOMS: atom_id res chain seq x y z
N MET A 1 76.56 44.31 40.83
CA MET A 1 77.21 43.23 40.06
C MET A 1 76.69 43.32 38.63
N PRO A 2 77.56 43.50 37.61
CA PRO A 2 77.16 43.84 36.24
C PRO A 2 77.03 42.62 35.30
N SER A 3 76.54 42.89 34.08
CA SER A 3 76.74 42.17 32.79
C SER A 3 75.75 41.06 32.38
N PRO A 4 75.62 40.74 31.06
CA PRO A 4 75.47 41.66 29.91
C PRO A 4 74.56 41.11 28.76
N ALA A 5 74.30 41.99 27.76
CA ALA A 5 74.21 41.79 26.30
C ALA A 5 73.31 40.69 25.66
N GLY A 6 72.47 41.14 24.72
CA GLY A 6 71.89 40.37 23.61
C GLY A 6 71.42 41.37 22.53
N VAL A 7 72.24 41.74 21.55
CA VAL A 7 72.38 41.18 20.19
C VAL A 7 71.08 41.14 19.38
N ASP A 8 71.06 42.00 18.37
CA ASP A 8 70.07 42.21 17.33
C ASP A 8 70.22 41.16 16.21
N THR A 9 69.11 40.54 15.77
CA THR A 9 69.04 39.89 14.44
C THR A 9 67.59 39.55 14.09
N SER A 10 67.02 40.34 13.18
CA SER A 10 65.80 39.98 12.44
C SER A 10 66.10 38.90 11.40
N PRO A 11 65.13 38.02 11.08
CA PRO A 11 65.06 37.43 9.75
C PRO A 11 63.73 37.71 9.04
N ILE A 12 63.92 38.00 7.75
CA ILE A 12 62.97 38.29 6.67
C ILE A 12 61.99 37.12 6.46
N CYS A 13 60.68 37.39 6.55
CA CYS A 13 59.65 36.43 6.15
C CYS A 13 59.42 36.49 4.63
N GLN A 14 59.77 35.41 3.94
CA GLN A 14 59.52 35.18 2.52
C GLN A 14 58.02 34.93 2.28
N THR A 15 57.42 35.69 1.37
CA THR A 15 56.03 35.45 0.91
C THR A 15 56.03 34.39 -0.20
N ALA A 16 55.57 33.18 0.12
CA ALA A 16 55.35 32.12 -0.86
C ALA A 16 53.97 32.29 -1.54
N ARG A 17 53.96 32.38 -2.88
CA ARG A 17 52.74 32.40 -3.71
C ARG A 17 52.09 31.01 -3.74
N GLN A 18 50.80 30.92 -3.39
CA GLN A 18 49.99 29.73 -3.65
C GLN A 18 49.55 29.66 -5.12
N PRO A 19 49.51 28.46 -5.76
CA PRO A 19 48.93 28.28 -7.09
C PRO A 19 47.38 28.19 -7.04
N PRO A 20 46.67 28.56 -8.12
CA PRO A 20 45.21 28.65 -8.13
C PRO A 20 44.51 27.28 -8.14
N SER A 21 43.38 27.22 -7.44
CA SER A 21 42.55 26.04 -7.20
C SER A 21 41.92 25.47 -8.49
N ARG A 22 42.23 24.19 -8.75
CA ARG A 22 41.63 23.37 -9.81
C ARG A 22 40.13 23.20 -9.51
N HIS A 23 39.28 23.73 -10.39
CA HIS A 23 37.83 23.61 -10.26
C HIS A 23 37.43 22.13 -10.26
N GLN A 24 36.94 21.65 -9.11
CA GLN A 24 36.29 20.34 -9.03
C GLN A 24 34.93 20.44 -9.71
N VAL A 25 34.80 19.83 -10.89
CA VAL A 25 33.49 19.54 -11.48
C VAL A 25 32.90 18.38 -10.68
N SER A 26 31.91 18.66 -9.84
CA SER A 26 31.18 17.63 -9.10
C SER A 26 30.51 16.65 -10.07
N PRO A 27 30.56 15.33 -9.81
CA PRO A 27 29.84 14.36 -10.63
C PRO A 27 28.32 14.63 -10.56
N PRO A 28 27.58 14.36 -11.66
CA PRO A 28 26.13 14.53 -11.67
C PRO A 28 25.50 13.65 -10.58
N SER A 29 24.68 14.27 -9.74
CA SER A 29 23.93 13.58 -8.70
C SER A 29 23.07 12.46 -9.29
N PRO A 30 23.00 11.29 -8.61
CA PRO A 30 22.11 10.22 -9.05
C PRO A 30 20.68 10.76 -9.06
N LYS A 31 20.03 10.67 -10.23
CA LYS A 31 18.61 11.03 -10.36
C LYS A 31 17.84 10.25 -9.28
N PRO A 32 16.98 10.89 -8.49
CA PRO A 32 16.17 10.17 -7.51
C PRO A 32 15.40 9.07 -8.25
N PRO A 33 15.35 7.84 -7.71
CA PRO A 33 14.62 6.75 -8.36
C PRO A 33 13.20 7.24 -8.62
N ALA A 34 12.77 7.15 -9.88
CA ALA A 34 11.44 7.56 -10.29
C ALA A 34 10.44 6.94 -9.31
N ALA A 35 9.71 7.80 -8.57
CA ALA A 35 8.86 7.39 -7.45
C ALA A 35 8.04 6.15 -7.85
N MET A 36 8.28 5.03 -7.16
CA MET A 36 7.56 3.79 -7.44
C MET A 36 6.06 4.06 -7.27
N LYS A 37 5.30 3.77 -8.31
CA LYS A 37 3.85 3.88 -8.30
C LYS A 37 3.33 2.83 -7.32
N PHE A 38 2.75 3.26 -6.20
CA PHE A 38 2.23 2.40 -5.12
C PHE A 38 1.49 1.15 -5.61
N GLY A 39 0.64 1.29 -6.64
CA GLY A 39 -0.08 0.15 -7.21
C GLY A 39 0.82 -0.96 -7.77
N LYS A 40 1.99 -0.62 -8.35
CA LYS A 40 2.96 -1.60 -8.82
C LYS A 40 3.76 -2.21 -7.66
N GLN A 41 4.08 -1.39 -6.66
CA GLN A 41 4.72 -1.86 -5.43
C GLN A 41 3.84 -2.91 -4.74
N LEU A 42 2.55 -2.64 -4.57
CA LEU A 42 1.60 -3.55 -3.95
C LEU A 42 1.53 -4.90 -4.67
N GLU A 43 1.53 -4.92 -6.01
CA GLU A 43 1.52 -6.16 -6.79
C GLU A 43 2.79 -7.01 -6.61
N ILE A 44 3.95 -6.35 -6.49
CA ILE A 44 5.25 -7.00 -6.34
C ILE A 44 5.42 -7.52 -4.91
N SER A 45 5.02 -6.72 -3.92
CA SER A 45 5.18 -7.07 -2.50
C SER A 45 4.10 -7.99 -1.96
N ALA A 46 2.96 -8.13 -2.65
CA ALA A 46 1.87 -8.98 -2.20
C ALA A 46 2.27 -10.46 -2.27
N ASN A 47 2.05 -11.17 -1.17
CA ASN A 47 2.14 -12.63 -1.15
C ASN A 47 1.14 -13.22 -2.16
N PRO A 48 1.59 -14.05 -3.13
CA PRO A 48 0.70 -14.67 -4.13
C PRO A 48 -0.50 -15.37 -3.52
N GLU A 49 -0.33 -16.06 -2.38
CA GLU A 49 -1.39 -16.82 -1.72
C GLU A 49 -2.50 -15.95 -1.12
N TRP A 50 -2.21 -14.68 -0.84
CA TRP A 50 -3.14 -13.78 -0.14
C TRP A 50 -3.70 -12.70 -1.06
N ARG A 51 -3.33 -12.71 -2.35
CA ARG A 51 -3.67 -11.65 -3.32
C ARG A 51 -5.14 -11.28 -3.34
N ASP A 52 -6.04 -12.25 -3.26
CA ASP A 52 -7.48 -12.02 -3.31
C ASP A 52 -8.04 -11.33 -2.06
N ASN A 53 -7.28 -11.38 -0.95
CA ASN A 53 -7.63 -10.74 0.32
C ASN A 53 -6.94 -9.38 0.51
N TYR A 54 -6.13 -8.93 -0.45
CA TYR A 54 -5.60 -7.56 -0.44
C TYR A 54 -6.63 -6.57 -0.95
N VAL A 55 -6.47 -5.31 -0.55
CA VAL A 55 -7.24 -4.18 -1.08
C VAL A 55 -7.14 -4.15 -2.61
N GLN A 56 -8.28 -4.12 -3.29
CA GLN A 56 -8.40 -4.04 -4.74
C GLN A 56 -8.08 -2.63 -5.26
N TYR A 57 -6.83 -2.20 -5.07
CA TYR A 57 -6.36 -0.84 -5.32
C TYR A 57 -6.65 -0.35 -6.75
N LYS A 58 -6.49 -1.21 -7.76
CA LYS A 58 -6.83 -0.86 -9.16
C LYS A 58 -8.30 -0.54 -9.35
N ARG A 59 -9.20 -1.29 -8.70
CA ARG A 59 -10.66 -1.07 -8.78
C ARG A 59 -11.02 0.23 -8.08
N LEU A 60 -10.53 0.43 -6.86
CA LEU A 60 -10.77 1.64 -6.07
C LEU A 60 -10.28 2.90 -6.81
N LYS A 61 -9.08 2.82 -7.40
CA LYS A 61 -8.53 3.92 -8.22
C LYS A 61 -9.40 4.26 -9.44
N ARG A 62 -10.04 3.27 -10.07
CA ARG A 62 -10.96 3.52 -11.19
C ARG A 62 -12.24 4.21 -10.72
N LEU A 63 -12.75 3.86 -9.55
CA LEU A 63 -13.93 4.51 -8.95
C LEU A 63 -13.64 5.98 -8.63
N ILE A 64 -12.50 6.29 -8.00
CA ILE A 64 -12.09 7.67 -7.73
C ILE A 64 -12.02 8.48 -9.03
N LYS A 65 -11.47 7.90 -10.10
CA LYS A 65 -11.42 8.56 -11.41
C LYS A 65 -12.81 8.81 -12.00
N ARG A 66 -13.76 7.89 -11.81
CA ARG A 66 -15.15 8.08 -12.26
C ARG A 66 -15.83 9.20 -11.48
N VAL A 67 -15.68 9.22 -10.15
CA VAL A 67 -16.22 10.29 -9.31
C VAL A 67 -15.65 11.65 -9.73
N ALA A 68 -14.34 11.75 -9.92
CA ALA A 68 -13.70 12.98 -10.39
C ALA A 68 -14.21 13.41 -11.77
N PHE A 69 -14.34 12.47 -12.70
CA PHE A 69 -14.90 12.73 -14.03
C PHE A 69 -16.35 13.21 -13.97
N GLU A 70 -17.19 12.59 -13.13
CA GLU A 70 -18.59 12.99 -12.99
C GLU A 70 -18.69 14.39 -12.39
N VAL A 71 -17.89 14.70 -11.37
CA VAL A 71 -17.81 16.06 -10.79
C VAL A 71 -17.41 17.10 -11.84
N GLU A 72 -16.37 16.83 -12.64
CA GLU A 72 -15.92 17.74 -13.70
C GLU A 72 -16.98 17.91 -14.80
N LYS A 73 -17.65 16.82 -15.18
CA LYS A 73 -18.77 16.82 -16.13
C LYS A 73 -19.93 17.69 -15.62
N GLN A 74 -20.26 17.61 -14.32
CA GLN A 74 -21.29 18.48 -13.73
C GLN A 74 -20.87 19.95 -13.71
N GLN A 75 -19.63 20.27 -13.32
CA GLN A 75 -19.14 21.65 -13.34
C GLN A 75 -19.20 22.26 -14.74
N ASN A 76 -18.87 21.49 -15.78
CA ASN A 76 -18.95 21.96 -17.17
C ASN A 76 -20.38 22.17 -17.66
N LYS A 77 -21.34 21.30 -17.26
CA LYS A 77 -22.77 21.51 -17.57
C LYS A 77 -23.30 22.78 -16.90
N GLN A 78 -22.99 22.98 -15.62
CA GLN A 78 -23.41 24.17 -14.86
C GLN A 78 -22.84 25.47 -15.48
N LYS A 79 -21.55 25.49 -15.82
CA LYS A 79 -20.93 26.64 -16.52
C LYS A 79 -21.58 26.95 -17.87
N LYS A 80 -21.92 25.93 -18.67
CA LYS A 80 -22.62 26.12 -19.95
C LYS A 80 -24.02 26.68 -19.78
N LEU A 81 -24.75 26.25 -18.74
CA LEU A 81 -26.07 26.80 -18.42
C LEU A 81 -25.97 28.27 -18.00
N GLN A 82 -25.00 28.61 -17.15
CA GLN A 82 -24.73 29.99 -16.74
C GLN A 82 -24.34 30.89 -17.92
N GLN A 83 -23.43 30.46 -18.80
CA GLN A 83 -23.08 31.23 -20.01
C GLN A 83 -24.27 31.44 -20.96
N LYS A 84 -25.15 30.43 -21.11
CA LYS A 84 -26.36 30.57 -21.94
C LYS A 84 -27.36 31.57 -21.36
N LEU A 85 -27.45 31.64 -20.03
CA LEU A 85 -28.26 32.65 -19.32
C LEU A 85 -27.64 34.06 -19.46
N GLU A 86 -26.31 34.18 -19.50
CA GLU A 86 -25.62 35.47 -19.66
C GLU A 86 -25.57 36.01 -21.11
N HIS A 87 -25.67 35.15 -22.13
CA HIS A 87 -25.60 35.55 -23.55
C HIS A 87 -26.95 35.51 -24.29
N GLY A 88 -28.03 35.05 -23.65
CA GLY A 88 -29.36 34.88 -24.24
C GLY A 88 -30.39 35.88 -23.73
N ASP A 89 -30.81 36.78 -24.62
CA ASP A 89 -31.92 37.72 -24.54
C ASP A 89 -33.26 37.05 -24.16
N VAL A 90 -33.52 36.83 -22.86
CA VAL A 90 -34.88 36.71 -22.30
C VAL A 90 -34.89 37.18 -20.86
N GLN A 91 -35.67 38.23 -20.61
CA GLN A 91 -36.11 38.69 -19.30
C GLN A 91 -37.03 37.64 -18.66
N LEU A 92 -36.46 36.54 -18.17
CA LEU A 92 -37.16 35.54 -17.35
C LEU A 92 -36.31 35.32 -16.10
N GLN A 93 -36.66 36.01 -15.02
CA GLN A 93 -36.28 35.64 -13.65
C GLN A 93 -36.94 34.29 -13.32
N VAL A 94 -36.47 33.21 -13.95
CA VAL A 94 -36.57 31.90 -13.33
C VAL A 94 -35.47 31.90 -12.29
N VAL A 95 -35.85 32.18 -11.05
CA VAL A 95 -35.04 31.85 -9.88
C VAL A 95 -34.67 30.39 -10.08
N VAL A 96 -33.41 30.14 -10.48
CA VAL A 96 -32.84 28.80 -10.56
C VAL A 96 -32.68 28.36 -9.11
N ASP A 97 -33.81 27.97 -8.55
CA ASP A 97 -33.89 27.38 -7.23
C ASP A 97 -33.09 26.07 -7.31
N GLU A 98 -32.31 25.78 -6.27
CA GLU A 98 -31.42 24.60 -6.20
C GLU A 98 -32.20 23.26 -6.39
N THR A 99 -33.53 23.34 -6.40
CA THR A 99 -34.49 22.27 -6.64
C THR A 99 -34.82 22.00 -8.11
N HIS A 100 -34.20 22.70 -9.07
CA HIS A 100 -34.48 22.49 -10.50
C HIS A 100 -34.24 21.00 -10.89
N PRO A 101 -35.19 20.31 -11.54
CA PRO A 101 -35.10 18.87 -11.82
C PRO A 101 -33.82 18.44 -12.54
N LEU A 102 -33.31 19.31 -13.42
CA LEU A 102 -32.04 19.12 -14.13
C LEU A 102 -30.81 19.21 -13.22
N LEU A 103 -30.83 20.05 -12.19
CA LEU A 103 -29.75 20.13 -11.19
C LEU A 103 -29.83 18.95 -10.23
N LYS A 104 -31.04 18.52 -9.86
CA LYS A 104 -31.27 17.37 -8.99
C LYS A 104 -30.78 16.06 -9.62
N ALA A 105 -31.20 15.75 -10.85
CA ALA A 105 -30.74 14.56 -11.58
C ALA A 105 -29.20 14.53 -11.75
N VAL A 106 -28.59 15.71 -11.85
CA VAL A 106 -27.13 15.90 -11.97
C VAL A 106 -26.41 15.68 -10.64
N VAL A 107 -26.98 16.16 -9.53
CA VAL A 107 -26.46 15.90 -8.18
C VAL A 107 -26.58 14.42 -7.84
N ASP A 108 -27.69 13.78 -8.25
CA ASP A 108 -27.95 12.35 -8.05
C ASP A 108 -26.88 11.48 -8.75
N GLU A 109 -26.49 11.79 -10.00
CA GLU A 109 -25.42 11.05 -10.73
C GLU A 109 -24.07 11.06 -9.99
N VAL A 110 -23.69 12.20 -9.38
CA VAL A 110 -22.44 12.32 -8.61
C VAL A 110 -22.56 11.59 -7.29
N GLN A 111 -23.72 11.65 -6.66
CA GLN A 111 -23.97 10.98 -5.39
C GLN A 111 -23.93 9.46 -5.55
N ASP A 112 -24.59 8.92 -6.58
CA ASP A 112 -24.53 7.50 -6.93
C ASP A 112 -23.09 7.00 -7.14
N ALA A 113 -22.25 7.81 -7.80
CA ALA A 113 -20.84 7.46 -8.01
C ALA A 113 -20.03 7.45 -6.70
N LYS A 114 -20.35 8.34 -5.75
CA LYS A 114 -19.73 8.36 -4.41
C LYS A 114 -20.18 7.18 -3.58
N ASP A 115 -21.46 6.86 -3.59
CA ASP A 115 -22.03 5.77 -2.82
C ASP A 115 -21.46 4.43 -3.30
N GLN A 116 -21.36 4.24 -4.63
CA GLN A 116 -20.68 3.08 -5.21
C GLN A 116 -19.20 2.98 -4.77
N PHE A 117 -18.50 4.12 -4.63
CA PHE A 117 -17.12 4.12 -4.13
C PHE A 117 -17.05 3.62 -2.68
N TRP A 118 -17.92 4.13 -1.81
CA TRP A 118 -17.96 3.76 -0.41
C TRP A 118 -18.35 2.30 -0.21
N ASP A 119 -19.35 1.80 -0.92
CA ASP A 119 -19.77 0.40 -0.86
C ASP A 119 -18.62 -0.56 -1.21
N VAL A 120 -17.87 -0.24 -2.27
CA VAL A 120 -16.73 -1.07 -2.69
C VAL A 120 -15.58 -0.98 -1.70
N LEU A 121 -15.34 0.19 -1.11
CA LEU A 121 -14.32 0.38 -0.10
C LEU A 121 -14.63 -0.41 1.17
N ASP A 122 -15.87 -0.32 1.66
CA ASP A 122 -16.32 -1.00 2.87
C ASP A 122 -16.27 -2.52 2.70
N ALA A 123 -16.78 -3.02 1.57
CA ALA A 123 -16.67 -4.44 1.22
C ALA A 123 -15.20 -4.92 1.16
N ASN A 124 -14.29 -4.11 0.61
CA ASN A 124 -12.86 -4.44 0.58
C ASN A 124 -12.27 -4.49 1.98
N LEU A 125 -12.59 -3.50 2.81
CA LEU A 125 -12.06 -3.42 4.16
C LEU A 125 -12.54 -4.60 5.01
N LYS A 126 -13.80 -5.01 4.84
CA LYS A 126 -14.34 -6.21 5.48
C LYS A 126 -13.57 -7.46 5.09
N ILE A 127 -13.31 -7.69 3.80
CA ILE A 127 -12.53 -8.85 3.33
C ILE A 127 -11.14 -8.87 3.97
N VAL A 128 -10.45 -7.74 3.97
CA VAL A 128 -9.10 -7.62 4.53
C VAL A 128 -9.11 -7.88 6.03
N ASN A 129 -10.08 -7.32 6.75
CA ASN A 129 -10.22 -7.49 8.19
C ASN A 129 -10.55 -8.94 8.56
N ASP A 130 -11.52 -9.56 7.89
CA ASP A 130 -11.92 -10.94 8.12
C ASP A 130 -10.74 -11.89 7.88
N PHE A 131 -9.98 -11.66 6.79
CA PHE A 131 -8.77 -12.40 6.50
C PHE A 131 -7.69 -12.21 7.58
N TYR A 132 -7.43 -10.96 7.99
CA TYR A 132 -6.42 -10.65 9.00
C TYR A 132 -6.75 -11.30 10.35
N VAL A 133 -7.99 -11.14 10.82
CA VAL A 133 -8.46 -11.76 12.07
C VAL A 133 -8.36 -13.27 11.98
N GLY A 134 -8.77 -13.87 10.86
CA GLY A 134 -8.63 -15.32 10.63
C GLY A 134 -7.18 -15.81 10.73
N LYS A 135 -6.23 -15.07 10.15
CA LYS A 135 -4.80 -15.38 10.25
C LYS A 135 -4.27 -15.23 11.68
N VAL A 136 -4.65 -14.16 12.38
CA VAL A 136 -4.26 -13.96 13.79
C VAL A 136 -4.75 -15.13 14.64
N VAL A 137 -6.02 -15.51 14.53
CA VAL A 137 -6.60 -16.63 15.30
C VAL A 137 -5.88 -17.95 14.98
N THR A 138 -5.61 -18.22 13.70
CA THR A 138 -4.92 -19.44 13.28
C THR A 138 -3.50 -19.51 13.84
N LEU A 139 -2.77 -18.39 13.79
CA LEU A 139 -1.41 -18.30 14.31
C LEU A 139 -1.38 -18.41 15.84
N THR A 140 -2.28 -17.71 16.55
CA THR A 140 -2.39 -17.81 18.01
C THR A 140 -2.68 -19.24 18.45
N ARG A 141 -3.58 -19.96 17.76
CA ARG A 141 -3.84 -21.38 18.05
C ARG A 141 -2.59 -22.22 17.84
N SER A 142 -1.92 -22.08 16.70
CA SER A 142 -0.73 -22.86 16.37
C SER A 142 0.41 -22.61 17.36
N VAL A 143 0.62 -21.36 17.80
CA VAL A 143 1.59 -21.03 18.84
C VAL A 143 1.24 -21.72 20.16
N GLY A 144 -0.03 -21.65 20.59
CA GLY A 144 -0.46 -22.33 21.81
C GLY A 144 -0.33 -23.85 21.75
N GLU A 145 -0.58 -24.46 20.58
CA GLU A 145 -0.35 -25.89 20.36
C GLU A 145 1.14 -26.25 20.45
N PHE A 146 2.02 -25.43 19.87
CA PHE A 146 3.48 -25.64 19.98
C PHE A 146 4.00 -25.44 21.40
N GLU A 147 3.50 -24.44 22.13
CA GLU A 147 3.83 -24.23 23.54
C GLU A 147 3.40 -25.44 24.38
N ALA A 148 2.20 -25.98 24.18
CA ALA A 148 1.73 -27.18 24.88
C ALA A 148 2.58 -28.43 24.56
N MET A 149 2.99 -28.60 23.30
CA MET A 149 3.89 -29.69 22.90
C MET A 149 5.26 -29.57 23.60
N LEU A 150 5.81 -28.36 23.67
CA LEU A 150 7.08 -28.11 24.35
C LEU A 150 7.00 -28.38 25.85
N GLU A 151 5.90 -28.01 26.51
CA GLU A 151 5.71 -28.32 27.94
C GLU A 151 5.54 -29.83 28.19
N ALA A 152 4.83 -30.54 27.31
CA ALA A 152 4.71 -32.00 27.41
C ALA A 152 6.06 -32.72 27.25
N GLU A 153 6.94 -32.23 26.37
CA GLU A 153 8.30 -32.76 26.20
C GLU A 153 9.20 -32.50 27.42
N LYS A 154 9.06 -31.33 28.06
CA LYS A 154 9.81 -30.98 29.28
C LYS A 154 9.42 -31.83 30.48
N THR A 155 8.19 -32.35 30.52
CA THR A 155 7.82 -33.36 31.51
C THR A 155 8.40 -34.72 31.09
N PRO A 156 9.35 -35.31 31.84
CA PRO A 156 9.89 -36.62 31.52
C PRO A 156 8.80 -37.66 31.76
N THR A 157 7.96 -37.88 30.76
CA THR A 157 6.93 -38.90 30.82
C THR A 157 7.63 -40.23 30.58
N GLY A 158 8.14 -40.82 31.67
CA GLY A 158 8.67 -42.17 31.73
C GLY A 158 7.56 -43.20 31.49
N HIS A 159 7.00 -43.23 30.29
CA HIS A 159 6.08 -44.26 29.87
C HIS A 159 6.39 -44.68 28.43
N VAL A 160 7.38 -45.56 28.33
CA VAL A 160 7.68 -46.33 27.11
C VAL A 160 6.46 -47.20 26.83
N HIS A 161 5.60 -46.78 25.90
CA HIS A 161 4.63 -47.69 25.30
C HIS A 161 5.41 -48.71 24.48
N THR A 162 5.72 -49.86 25.07
CA THR A 162 6.04 -51.08 24.32
C THR A 162 4.77 -51.54 23.60
N ARG A 163 4.45 -50.92 22.47
CA ARG A 163 3.47 -51.48 21.56
C ARG A 163 4.07 -52.76 20.98
N SER A 164 3.66 -53.90 21.54
CA SER A 164 3.86 -55.21 20.96
C SER A 164 3.41 -55.19 19.51
N ARG A 165 4.38 -55.37 18.62
CA ARG A 165 4.18 -55.59 17.19
C ARG A 165 3.49 -56.93 17.01
N THR A 166 2.16 -56.96 16.98
CA THR A 166 1.42 -58.10 16.44
C THR A 166 1.30 -57.94 14.93
N HIS A 167 2.27 -58.53 14.24
CA HIS A 167 2.16 -58.90 12.84
C HIS A 167 1.25 -60.12 12.74
N SER A 168 0.09 -60.01 12.08
CA SER A 168 -0.46 -61.00 11.13
C SER A 168 -1.97 -60.80 10.89
N GLN A 169 -2.40 -61.25 9.70
CA GLN A 169 -3.75 -61.29 9.12
C GLN A 169 -4.18 -59.97 8.47
N GLY A 170 -4.27 -59.81 7.14
CA GLY A 170 -4.48 -60.78 6.07
C GLY A 170 -5.95 -60.77 5.66
N THR A 171 -6.33 -59.88 4.74
CA THR A 171 -7.55 -60.00 3.92
C THR A 171 -7.38 -59.21 2.64
N GLU A 172 -6.93 -59.95 1.63
CA GLU A 172 -7.25 -59.85 0.22
C GLU A 172 -8.67 -59.35 -0.03
N LEU A 173 -8.83 -58.17 -0.66
CA LEU A 173 -10.00 -57.76 -1.45
C LEU A 173 -9.68 -56.45 -2.20
N ALA A 174 -8.89 -56.57 -3.27
CA ALA A 174 -8.75 -55.53 -4.28
C ALA A 174 -8.65 -56.18 -5.66
N ARG A 175 -9.76 -56.76 -6.11
CA ARG A 175 -9.92 -57.21 -7.50
C ARG A 175 -11.33 -57.00 -8.01
N VAL A 176 -11.79 -55.74 -8.08
CA VAL A 176 -12.94 -55.37 -8.91
C VAL A 176 -12.81 -53.90 -9.34
N PHE A 177 -12.45 -53.68 -10.61
CA PHE A 177 -12.86 -52.58 -11.49
C PHE A 177 -12.27 -51.16 -11.30
N PHE A 178 -11.33 -50.78 -12.16
CA PHE A 178 -11.54 -49.80 -13.25
C PHE A 178 -10.23 -49.60 -14.05
N GLU A 179 -10.09 -50.25 -15.21
CA GLU A 179 -9.28 -49.72 -16.31
C GLU A 179 -10.01 -50.03 -17.60
N GLY A 180 -10.55 -48.97 -18.22
CA GLY A 180 -10.93 -48.95 -19.61
C GLY A 180 -9.79 -48.33 -20.40
N GLY A 181 -9.40 -49.01 -21.48
CA GLY A 181 -8.37 -48.62 -22.44
C GLY A 181 -8.22 -49.71 -23.48
#